data_AF-W7QEE9-F1
#
_entry.id   AF-W7QEE9-F1
#
_cell.length_a   1.000
_cell.length_b   1.000
_cell.length_c   1.000
_cell.angle_alpha   90.00
_cell.angle_beta   90.00
_cell.angle_gamma   90.00
#
_symmetry.space_group_name_H-M   'P 1'
#
loop_
_entity.id
_entity.type
_entity.pdbx_description
1 polymer ?
#
loop_
_entity_poly.entity_id
_entity_poly.type
_entity_poly.pdbx_seq_one_letter_code
_entity_poly.pdbx_strand_id
1 'polypeptide(L)'
;MHFFSVPFEGVVAELQRSIPDGLIGVVLKRMMMRASSRIAARARIPILVTGDAIAQVSSQSLTNLALIDEASDLPILRPLVAEDKQDIIDTARRIGTAPFAEVMPEVCGAISQRPNTQAQRSRVVAAEQRFDFGVLETAIEQVTLTRSERLLEQVAPRDPASLFVVQSEQALARETNVSVIDIRPDAERDSTPLTLRRVECLEIPFYELQAQAESLPADRRYLLYCDQGVMSRMQVLHLLDRGLTHFGIYRGA
;
A
#
# COMPACT_ATOMS: atom_id res chain seq x y z
N MET A 1 -23.51 -5.00 -7.27
CA MET A 1 -22.22 -4.36 -7.63
C MET A 1 -21.10 -5.39 -7.45
N HIS A 2 -20.02 -5.28 -8.19
CA HIS A 2 -18.89 -6.22 -8.12
C HIS A 2 -17.65 -5.49 -7.60
N PHE A 3 -16.86 -6.17 -6.79
CA PHE A 3 -15.59 -5.70 -6.26
C PHE A 3 -14.50 -6.61 -6.80
N PHE A 4 -13.51 -5.99 -7.42
CA PHE A 4 -12.32 -6.66 -7.92
C PHE A 4 -11.18 -6.34 -6.96
N SER A 5 -10.67 -7.36 -6.27
CA SER A 5 -9.47 -7.24 -5.44
C SER A 5 -8.28 -7.79 -6.20
N VAL A 6 -7.22 -7.00 -6.34
CA VAL A 6 -6.01 -7.36 -7.05
C VAL A 6 -4.84 -7.33 -6.06
N PRO A 7 -4.12 -8.44 -5.84
CA PRO A 7 -2.99 -8.49 -4.92
C PRO A 7 -1.78 -7.75 -5.53
N PHE A 8 -1.48 -6.55 -5.03
CA PHE A 8 -0.42 -5.68 -5.55
C PHE A 8 0.91 -5.82 -4.79
N GLU A 9 1.02 -6.72 -3.83
CA GLU A 9 2.19 -6.90 -2.97
C GLU A 9 3.46 -7.16 -3.81
N GLY A 10 3.39 -8.10 -4.76
CA GLY A 10 4.51 -8.40 -5.66
C GLY A 10 4.84 -7.25 -6.63
N VAL A 11 3.84 -6.47 -7.03
CA VAL A 11 4.05 -5.26 -7.85
C VAL A 11 4.80 -4.21 -7.05
N VAL A 12 4.40 -3.99 -5.80
CA VAL A 12 5.06 -3.04 -4.90
C VAL A 12 6.51 -3.47 -4.61
N ALA A 13 6.75 -4.76 -4.36
CA ALA A 13 8.09 -5.33 -4.20
C ALA A 13 8.99 -4.97 -5.38
N GLU A 14 8.50 -5.23 -6.59
CA GLU A 14 9.25 -4.98 -7.82
C GLU A 14 9.50 -3.49 -8.05
N LEU A 15 8.53 -2.63 -7.73
CA LEU A 15 8.69 -1.18 -7.82
C LEU A 15 9.85 -0.70 -6.93
N GLN A 16 9.92 -1.16 -5.68
CA GLN A 16 10.98 -0.73 -4.77
C GLN A 16 12.36 -1.23 -5.17
N ARG A 17 12.43 -2.41 -5.81
CA ARG A 17 13.68 -2.99 -6.29
C ARG A 17 14.20 -2.33 -7.57
N SER A 18 13.32 -2.01 -8.51
CA SER A 18 13.71 -1.66 -9.89
C SER A 18 13.51 -0.17 -10.24
N ILE A 19 12.60 0.52 -9.55
CA ILE A 19 12.19 1.89 -9.89
C ILE A 19 12.85 2.90 -8.95
N PRO A 20 13.42 4.00 -9.49
CA PRO A 20 13.96 5.07 -8.65
C PRO A 20 12.89 5.65 -7.72
N ASP A 21 13.23 5.86 -6.45
CA ASP A 21 12.30 6.30 -5.38
C ASP A 21 11.34 7.42 -5.81
N GLY A 22 11.87 8.49 -6.43
CA GLY A 22 11.04 9.63 -6.84
C GLY A 22 10.06 9.37 -7.99
N LEU A 23 10.16 8.23 -8.68
CA LEU A 23 9.24 7.81 -9.75
C LEU A 23 8.28 6.71 -9.32
N ILE A 24 8.51 6.05 -8.18
CA ILE A 24 7.70 4.92 -7.69
C ILE A 24 6.21 5.28 -7.69
N GLY A 25 5.83 6.45 -7.16
CA GLY A 25 4.42 6.84 -7.10
C GLY A 25 3.72 6.95 -8.46
N VAL A 26 4.41 7.47 -9.48
CA VAL A 26 3.84 7.60 -10.84
C VAL A 26 3.78 6.23 -11.52
N VAL A 27 4.83 5.41 -11.39
CA VAL A 27 4.86 4.07 -12.00
C VAL A 27 3.84 3.16 -11.33
N LEU A 28 3.68 3.21 -10.00
CA LEU A 28 2.63 2.48 -9.26
C LEU A 28 1.24 2.78 -9.82
N LYS A 29 0.88 4.07 -9.94
CA LYS A 29 -0.42 4.49 -10.48
C LYS A 29 -0.60 4.03 -11.94
N ARG A 30 0.46 4.02 -12.74
CA ARG A 30 0.43 3.47 -14.10
C ARG A 30 0.19 1.96 -14.10
N MET A 31 0.77 1.19 -13.17
CA MET A 31 0.49 -0.25 -13.04
C MET A 31 -0.95 -0.52 -12.58
N MET A 32 -1.47 0.28 -11.62
CA MET A 32 -2.89 0.22 -11.23
C MET A 32 -3.80 0.49 -12.42
N MET A 33 -3.48 1.50 -13.21
CA MET A 33 -4.28 1.87 -14.39
C MET A 33 -4.26 0.78 -15.47
N ARG A 34 -3.11 0.16 -15.75
CA ARG A 34 -2.99 -1.00 -16.65
C ARG A 34 -3.83 -2.17 -16.16
N ALA A 35 -3.74 -2.51 -14.87
CA ALA A 35 -4.55 -3.58 -14.28
C ALA A 35 -6.05 -3.29 -14.39
N SER A 36 -6.48 -2.09 -14.01
CA SER A 36 -7.88 -1.66 -14.12
C SER A 36 -8.38 -1.71 -15.56
N SER A 37 -7.59 -1.24 -16.53
CA SER A 37 -7.95 -1.26 -17.96
C SER A 37 -8.14 -2.69 -18.47
N ARG A 38 -7.23 -3.63 -18.13
CA ARG A 38 -7.33 -5.04 -18.52
C ARG A 38 -8.53 -5.75 -17.87
N ILE A 39 -8.78 -5.49 -16.59
CA ILE A 39 -9.94 -6.05 -15.87
C ILE A 39 -11.24 -5.50 -16.45
N ALA A 40 -11.31 -4.19 -16.69
CA ALA A 40 -12.45 -3.54 -17.30
C ALA A 40 -12.76 -4.08 -18.70
N ALA A 41 -11.74 -4.28 -19.54
CA ALA A 41 -11.90 -4.89 -20.86
C ALA A 41 -12.50 -6.31 -20.77
N ARG A 42 -12.01 -7.16 -19.87
CA ARG A 42 -12.57 -8.51 -19.63
C ARG A 42 -14.02 -8.46 -19.13
N ALA A 43 -14.34 -7.47 -18.30
CA ALA A 43 -15.67 -7.25 -17.73
C ALA A 43 -16.61 -6.46 -18.65
N ARG A 44 -16.17 -6.06 -19.86
CA ARG A 44 -16.91 -5.20 -20.80
C ARG A 44 -17.34 -3.85 -20.19
N ILE A 45 -16.50 -3.30 -19.31
CA ILE A 45 -16.68 -1.97 -18.72
C ILE A 45 -16.00 -0.96 -19.66
N PRO A 46 -16.74 0.04 -20.18
CA PRO A 46 -16.23 0.92 -21.23
C PRO A 46 -15.37 2.09 -20.72
N ILE A 47 -15.38 2.36 -19.41
CA ILE A 47 -14.80 3.56 -18.84
C ILE A 47 -14.31 3.34 -17.41
N LEU A 48 -13.23 4.03 -17.05
CA LEU A 48 -12.70 4.07 -15.70
C LEU A 48 -13.07 5.40 -15.04
N VAL A 49 -13.18 5.40 -13.71
CA VAL A 49 -13.45 6.62 -12.93
C VAL A 49 -12.46 6.69 -11.78
N THR A 50 -11.81 7.83 -11.60
CA THR A 50 -10.90 8.08 -10.46
C THR A 50 -11.33 9.31 -9.68
N GLY A 51 -10.94 9.37 -8.40
CA GLY A 51 -11.15 10.51 -7.51
C GLY A 51 -9.98 11.50 -7.49
N ASP A 52 -9.19 11.60 -8.57
CA ASP A 52 -8.06 12.53 -8.63
C ASP A 52 -8.53 14.00 -8.63
N ALA A 53 -7.80 14.88 -7.93
CA ALA A 53 -8.03 16.32 -7.83
C ALA A 53 -6.70 17.10 -8.00
N ILE A 54 -6.65 18.05 -8.95
CA ILE A 54 -5.40 18.72 -9.40
C ILE A 54 -4.75 19.61 -8.33
N ALA A 55 -5.51 20.07 -7.34
CA ALA A 55 -5.04 21.04 -6.34
C ALA A 55 -4.72 20.42 -4.95
N GLN A 56 -4.79 19.09 -4.80
CA GLN A 56 -4.89 18.49 -3.48
C GLN A 56 -3.59 17.87 -2.94
N VAL A 57 -2.71 17.33 -3.80
CA VAL A 57 -1.44 16.71 -3.38
C VAL A 57 -0.34 16.92 -4.42
N SER A 58 0.91 17.00 -3.97
CA SER A 58 2.08 17.23 -4.84
C SER A 58 2.25 16.19 -5.95
N SER A 59 1.75 14.97 -5.75
CA SER A 59 1.82 13.86 -6.71
C SER A 59 0.75 13.89 -7.80
N GLN A 60 -0.24 14.78 -7.73
CA GLN A 60 -1.37 14.90 -8.66
C GLN A 60 -1.29 16.16 -9.53
N SER A 61 -0.10 16.48 -10.05
CA SER A 61 0.04 17.51 -11.08
C SER A 61 -0.61 17.08 -12.39
N LEU A 62 -1.06 18.05 -13.20
CA LEU A 62 -1.54 17.80 -14.57
C LEU A 62 -0.55 16.97 -15.40
N THR A 63 0.75 17.21 -15.22
CA THR A 63 1.82 16.46 -15.88
C THR A 63 1.80 14.99 -15.49
N ASN A 64 1.70 14.68 -14.19
CA ASN A 64 1.65 13.31 -13.71
C ASN A 64 0.33 12.63 -14.11
N LEU A 65 -0.80 13.34 -14.08
CA LEU A 65 -2.09 12.80 -14.52
C LEU A 65 -2.08 12.40 -16.00
N ALA A 66 -1.53 13.26 -16.87
CA ALA A 66 -1.37 12.92 -18.28
C ALA A 66 -0.50 11.68 -18.48
N LEU A 67 0.59 11.54 -17.70
CA LEU A 67 1.42 10.34 -17.72
C LEU A 67 0.67 9.11 -17.21
N ILE A 68 -0.21 9.23 -16.22
CA ILE A 68 -1.00 8.08 -15.74
C ILE A 68 -2.03 7.66 -16.79
N ASP A 69 -2.62 8.61 -17.49
CA ASP A 69 -3.62 8.36 -18.56
C ASP A 69 -3.05 7.53 -19.70
N GLU A 70 -1.80 7.77 -20.09
CA GLU A 70 -1.09 6.99 -21.11
C GLU A 70 -0.98 5.48 -20.79
N ALA A 71 -1.29 5.07 -19.55
CA ALA A 71 -1.25 3.67 -19.13
C ALA A 71 -2.62 2.96 -19.23
N SER A 72 -3.68 3.65 -19.67
CA SER A 72 -5.02 3.08 -19.92
C SER A 72 -5.37 3.11 -21.41
N ASP A 73 -5.93 2.01 -21.91
CA ASP A 73 -6.59 1.98 -23.23
C ASP A 73 -8.06 2.47 -23.16
N LEU A 74 -8.59 2.66 -21.96
CA LEU A 74 -9.95 3.14 -21.71
C LEU A 74 -9.96 4.60 -21.26
N PRO A 75 -11.01 5.38 -21.59
CA PRO A 75 -11.17 6.73 -21.05
C PRO A 75 -11.26 6.71 -19.52
N ILE A 76 -10.72 7.75 -18.88
CA ILE A 76 -10.74 7.93 -17.43
C ILE A 76 -11.53 9.21 -17.10
N LEU A 77 -12.64 9.07 -16.40
CA LEU A 77 -13.40 10.20 -15.86
C LEU A 77 -12.85 10.61 -14.50
N ARG A 78 -12.76 11.92 -14.28
CA ARG A 78 -12.30 12.53 -13.03
C ARG A 78 -13.30 13.55 -12.52
N PRO A 79 -14.36 13.11 -11.83
CA PRO A 79 -15.41 14.02 -11.37
C PRO A 79 -14.91 15.11 -10.42
N LEU A 80 -13.82 14.86 -9.70
CA LEU A 80 -13.28 15.74 -8.67
C LEU A 80 -12.08 16.58 -9.16
N VAL A 81 -11.77 16.54 -10.46
CA VAL A 81 -10.51 17.10 -11.00
C VAL A 81 -10.30 18.58 -10.70
N ALA A 82 -11.40 19.34 -10.61
CA ALA A 82 -11.44 20.78 -10.36
C ALA A 82 -12.26 21.15 -9.11
N GLU A 83 -12.65 20.17 -8.30
CA GLU A 83 -13.39 20.40 -7.06
C GLU A 83 -12.45 20.87 -5.94
N ASP A 84 -12.95 21.75 -5.06
CA ASP A 84 -12.20 22.16 -3.88
C ASP A 84 -12.15 21.04 -2.83
N LYS A 85 -11.05 20.97 -2.07
CA LYS A 85 -10.87 19.94 -1.03
C LYS A 85 -11.98 19.99 0.01
N GLN A 86 -12.43 21.19 0.41
CA GLN A 86 -13.47 21.34 1.40
C GLN A 86 -14.81 20.82 0.88
N ASP A 87 -15.13 21.08 -0.39
CA ASP A 87 -16.35 20.58 -1.04
C ASP A 87 -16.35 19.05 -1.17
N ILE A 88 -15.18 18.44 -1.45
CA ILE A 88 -15.01 16.99 -1.45
C ILE A 88 -15.26 16.42 -0.05
N ILE A 89 -14.68 17.03 1.00
CA ILE A 89 -14.84 16.60 2.39
C ILE A 89 -16.30 16.73 2.83
N ASP A 90 -16.96 17.85 2.52
CA ASP A 90 -18.35 18.08 2.92
C ASP A 90 -19.31 17.15 2.17
N THR A 91 -19.00 16.85 0.90
CA THR A 91 -19.69 15.78 0.18
C THR A 91 -19.49 14.43 0.86
N ALA A 92 -18.26 14.06 1.23
CA ALA A 92 -17.96 12.80 1.92
C ALA A 92 -18.68 12.69 3.27
N ARG A 93 -18.78 13.78 4.03
CA ARG A 93 -19.56 13.85 5.27
C ARG A 93 -21.05 13.66 5.01
N ARG A 94 -21.59 14.37 4.01
CA ARG A 94 -23.00 14.30 3.61
C ARG A 94 -23.42 12.90 3.16
N ILE A 95 -22.56 12.16 2.46
CA ILE A 95 -22.84 10.79 2.02
C ILE A 95 -22.39 9.71 3.03
N GLY A 96 -21.83 10.12 4.18
CA GLY A 96 -21.42 9.21 5.26
C GLY A 96 -20.13 8.43 5.01
N THR A 97 -19.28 8.82 4.05
CA THR A 97 -18.01 8.15 3.75
C THR A 97 -16.81 8.71 4.51
N ALA A 98 -16.90 9.93 5.05
CA ALA A 98 -15.79 10.60 5.73
C ALA A 98 -15.15 9.77 6.86
N PRO A 99 -15.90 9.15 7.80
CA PRO A 99 -15.29 8.39 8.90
C PRO A 99 -14.46 7.18 8.42
N PHE A 100 -14.83 6.59 7.28
CA PHE A 100 -14.08 5.48 6.69
C PHE A 100 -12.81 5.97 6.00
N ALA A 101 -12.86 7.11 5.31
CA ALA A 101 -11.70 7.70 4.65
C ALA A 101 -10.64 8.18 5.65
N GLU A 102 -11.06 8.75 6.78
CA GLU A 102 -10.15 9.28 7.83
C GLU A 102 -9.26 8.21 8.48
N VAL A 103 -9.69 6.94 8.48
CA VAL A 103 -8.93 5.82 9.07
C VAL A 103 -8.09 5.04 8.05
N MET A 104 -8.20 5.37 6.76
CA MET A 104 -7.46 4.66 5.71
C MET A 104 -5.96 5.00 5.76
N PRO A 105 -5.07 3.99 5.81
CA PRO A 105 -3.64 4.24 5.76
C PRO A 105 -3.20 4.77 4.40
N GLU A 106 -2.36 5.81 4.38
CA GLU A 106 -1.78 6.35 3.14
C GLU A 106 -0.60 5.47 2.67
N VAL A 107 -0.89 4.50 1.81
CA VAL A 107 0.10 3.53 1.30
C VAL A 107 1.09 4.18 0.34
N CYS A 108 0.65 5.07 -0.56
CA CYS A 108 1.54 5.70 -1.56
C CYS A 108 2.64 6.57 -0.93
N GLY A 109 2.33 7.27 0.17
CA GLY A 109 3.31 8.09 0.90
C GLY A 109 4.29 7.24 1.71
N ALA A 110 3.92 6.01 2.05
CA ALA A 110 4.79 5.08 2.74
C ALA A 110 5.76 4.32 1.81
N ILE A 111 5.52 4.32 0.48
CA ILE A 111 6.33 3.59 -0.50
C ILE A 111 7.25 4.53 -1.31
N SER A 112 7.00 5.84 -1.32
CA SER A 112 7.83 6.82 -2.05
C SER A 112 8.16 8.02 -1.17
N GLN A 113 9.43 8.17 -0.81
CA GLN A 113 9.85 9.21 0.13
C GLN A 113 9.98 10.60 -0.52
N ARG A 114 10.28 10.66 -1.83
CA ARG A 114 10.49 11.91 -2.57
C ARG A 114 9.64 11.98 -3.83
N PRO A 115 8.31 12.06 -3.72
CA PRO A 115 7.42 12.01 -4.88
C PRO A 115 7.73 13.16 -5.85
N ASN A 116 8.00 12.81 -7.11
CA ASN A 116 8.26 13.79 -8.15
C ASN A 116 6.95 14.44 -8.62
N THR A 117 6.86 15.76 -8.49
CA THR A 117 5.67 16.55 -8.87
C THR A 117 5.58 16.80 -10.37
N GLN A 118 6.68 16.66 -11.11
CA GLN A 118 6.75 16.82 -12.56
C GLN A 118 7.67 15.74 -13.14
N ALA A 119 7.18 14.50 -13.14
CA ALA A 119 7.94 13.40 -13.70
C ALA A 119 8.16 13.63 -15.21
N GLN A 120 9.39 13.48 -15.67
CA GLN A 120 9.68 13.54 -17.11
C GLN A 120 9.24 12.24 -17.77
N ARG A 121 8.45 12.34 -18.84
CA ARG A 121 7.96 11.18 -19.61
C ARG A 121 9.07 10.19 -19.96
N SER A 122 10.19 10.68 -20.48
CA SER A 122 11.35 9.85 -20.85
C SER A 122 11.91 9.05 -19.67
N ARG A 123 11.97 9.65 -18.48
CA ARG A 123 12.42 8.98 -17.26
C ARG A 123 11.44 7.92 -16.78
N VAL A 124 10.13 8.19 -16.87
CA VAL A 124 9.09 7.20 -16.51
C VAL A 124 9.17 6.00 -17.44
N VAL A 125 9.22 6.21 -18.76
CA VAL A 125 9.33 5.12 -19.75
C VAL A 125 10.62 4.31 -19.54
N ALA A 126 11.76 4.97 -19.31
CA ALA A 126 13.02 4.28 -19.03
C ALA A 126 13.02 3.55 -17.68
N ALA A 127 12.25 4.01 -16.69
CA ALA A 127 12.06 3.31 -15.44
C ALA A 127 11.20 2.05 -15.65
N GLU A 128 10.10 2.14 -16.40
CA GLU A 128 9.25 1.00 -16.71
C GLU A 128 9.96 -0.11 -17.50
N GLN A 129 10.97 0.22 -18.31
CA GLN A 129 11.77 -0.80 -18.99
C GLN A 129 12.54 -1.73 -18.04
N ARG A 130 12.74 -1.31 -16.79
CA ARG A 130 13.39 -2.12 -15.74
C ARG A 130 12.39 -2.91 -14.90
N PHE A 131 11.10 -2.62 -15.02
CA PHE A 131 10.04 -3.28 -14.28
C PHE A 131 9.72 -4.63 -14.90
N ASP A 132 9.75 -5.69 -14.11
CA ASP A 132 9.25 -6.99 -14.55
C ASP A 132 7.72 -7.00 -14.63
N PHE A 133 7.16 -6.90 -15.84
CA PHE A 133 5.72 -6.94 -16.06
C PHE A 133 5.07 -8.29 -15.73
N GLY A 134 5.84 -9.38 -15.58
CA GLY A 134 5.31 -10.68 -15.18
C GLY A 134 4.62 -10.65 -13.82
N VAL A 135 5.11 -9.83 -12.89
CA VAL A 135 4.49 -9.67 -11.55
C VAL A 135 3.12 -8.99 -11.64
N LEU A 136 2.95 -8.05 -12.57
CA LEU A 136 1.66 -7.39 -12.81
C LEU A 136 0.66 -8.33 -13.46
N GLU A 137 1.08 -9.12 -14.46
CA GLU A 137 0.18 -10.10 -15.09
C GLU A 137 -0.25 -11.16 -14.07
N THR A 138 0.67 -11.65 -13.23
CA THR A 138 0.35 -12.58 -12.13
C THR A 138 -0.69 -11.97 -11.18
N ALA A 139 -0.52 -10.71 -10.76
CA ALA A 139 -1.49 -10.01 -9.91
C ALA A 139 -2.87 -9.92 -10.58
N ILE A 140 -2.93 -9.58 -11.87
CA ILE A 140 -4.18 -9.50 -12.64
C ILE A 140 -4.85 -10.87 -12.79
N GLU A 141 -4.09 -11.95 -12.92
CA GLU A 141 -4.61 -13.33 -12.97
C GLU A 141 -5.18 -13.79 -11.64
N GLN A 142 -4.60 -13.33 -10.53
CA GLN A 142 -5.07 -13.62 -9.16
C GLN A 142 -6.21 -12.72 -8.69
N VAL A 143 -6.84 -11.96 -9.59
CA VAL A 143 -7.96 -11.07 -9.25
C VAL A 143 -9.11 -11.85 -8.60
N THR A 144 -9.57 -11.39 -7.45
CA THR A 144 -10.72 -11.94 -6.75
C THR A 144 -11.96 -11.09 -7.04
N LEU A 145 -13.02 -11.74 -7.50
CA LEU A 145 -14.32 -11.12 -7.75
C LEU A 145 -15.28 -11.39 -6.59
N THR A 146 -15.67 -10.35 -5.86
CA THR A 146 -16.66 -10.44 -4.79
C THR A 146 -17.91 -9.64 -5.15
N ARG A 147 -19.08 -10.26 -5.03
CA ARG A 147 -20.36 -9.52 -5.14
C ARG A 147 -20.55 -8.66 -3.91
N SER A 148 -21.09 -7.45 -4.09
CA SER A 148 -21.26 -6.47 -3.01
C SER A 148 -22.02 -7.00 -1.80
N GLU A 149 -23.01 -7.86 -2.03
CA GLU A 149 -23.82 -8.50 -0.98
C GLU A 149 -23.00 -9.43 -0.08
N ARG A 150 -21.88 -9.97 -0.56
CA ARG A 150 -21.01 -10.93 0.14
C ARG A 150 -19.74 -10.33 0.72
N LEU A 151 -19.50 -9.03 0.55
CA LEU A 151 -18.30 -8.39 1.11
C LEU A 151 -18.26 -8.48 2.62
N LEU A 152 -19.41 -8.23 3.26
CA LEU A 152 -19.52 -8.25 4.71
C LEU A 152 -19.34 -9.66 5.29
N GLU A 153 -19.51 -10.71 4.47
CA GLU A 153 -19.27 -12.11 4.87
C GLU A 153 -17.76 -12.44 4.86
N GLN A 154 -16.97 -11.73 4.05
CA GLN A 154 -15.52 -11.92 3.91
C GLN A 154 -14.71 -11.07 4.90
N VAL A 155 -15.30 -10.00 5.43
CA VAL A 155 -14.68 -9.19 6.48
C VAL A 155 -14.96 -9.85 7.82
N ALA A 156 -14.03 -10.66 8.31
CA ALA A 156 -14.07 -11.05 9.71
C ALA A 156 -14.13 -9.75 10.55
N PRO A 157 -15.11 -9.57 11.45
CA PRO A 157 -15.15 -8.39 12.31
C PRO A 157 -13.93 -8.48 13.23
N ARG A 158 -12.88 -7.74 12.90
CA ARG A 158 -11.70 -7.61 13.73
C ARG A 158 -11.54 -6.15 14.07
N ASP A 159 -11.66 -5.86 15.36
CA ASP A 159 -11.49 -4.53 15.89
C ASP A 159 -10.04 -4.08 15.64
N PRO A 160 -9.77 -3.05 14.81
CA PRO A 160 -8.43 -2.53 14.61
C PRO A 160 -7.80 -2.01 15.91
N ALA A 161 -8.60 -1.75 16.96
CA ALA A 161 -8.12 -1.40 18.29
C ALA A 161 -7.58 -2.61 19.09
N SER A 162 -7.80 -3.84 18.62
CA SER A 162 -7.25 -5.06 19.22
C SER A 162 -5.80 -5.37 18.81
N LEU A 163 -5.21 -4.56 17.91
CA LEU A 163 -3.84 -4.75 17.48
C LEU A 163 -2.88 -4.61 18.67
N PHE A 164 -1.99 -5.58 18.85
CA PHE A 164 -0.95 -5.50 19.86
C PHE A 164 0.10 -4.47 19.44
N VAL A 165 0.18 -3.35 20.18
CA VAL A 165 1.11 -2.25 19.88
C VAL A 165 2.02 -1.99 21.07
N VAL A 166 3.33 -2.00 20.82
CA VAL A 166 4.36 -1.61 21.79
C VAL A 166 4.93 -0.25 21.38
N GLN A 167 4.79 0.75 22.24
CA GLN A 167 5.05 2.15 21.91
C GLN A 167 6.41 2.69 22.40
N SER A 168 7.25 1.88 23.06
CA SER A 168 8.58 2.32 23.52
C SER A 168 9.54 1.15 23.72
N GLU A 169 10.85 1.41 23.67
CA GLU A 169 11.88 0.40 24.03
C GLU A 169 11.73 -0.10 25.48
N GLN A 170 11.26 0.76 26.40
CA GLN A 170 11.00 0.35 27.79
C GLN A 170 9.83 -0.62 27.90
N ALA A 171 8.76 -0.41 27.14
CA ALA A 171 7.64 -1.34 27.07
C ALA A 171 8.09 -2.65 26.40
N LEU A 172 8.86 -2.55 25.32
CA LEU A 172 9.44 -3.69 24.62
C LEU A 172 10.30 -4.57 25.55
N ALA A 173 11.11 -3.95 26.40
CA ALA A 173 11.97 -4.65 27.35
C ALA A 173 11.23 -5.39 28.48
N ARG A 174 9.93 -5.14 28.65
CA ARG A 174 9.07 -5.86 29.62
C ARG A 174 8.39 -7.07 28.99
N GLU A 175 8.33 -7.12 27.67
CA GLU A 175 7.76 -8.24 26.95
C GLU A 175 8.72 -9.43 26.97
N THR A 176 8.16 -10.64 26.99
CA THR A 176 8.92 -11.89 26.91
C THR A 176 8.52 -12.62 25.64
N ASN A 177 9.45 -13.38 25.05
CA ASN A 177 9.24 -14.08 23.79
C ASN A 177 8.73 -13.15 22.67
N VAL A 178 9.39 -12.00 22.50
CA VAL A 178 9.16 -11.08 21.39
C VAL A 178 10.43 -10.95 20.56
N SER A 179 10.26 -10.77 19.25
CA SER A 179 11.29 -10.29 18.33
C SER A 179 10.73 -9.09 17.57
N VAL A 180 11.58 -8.17 17.11
CA VAL A 180 11.19 -7.08 16.22
C VAL A 180 11.57 -7.46 14.80
N ILE A 181 10.71 -7.12 13.83
CA ILE A 181 11.03 -7.24 12.40
C ILE A 181 11.07 -5.82 11.82
N ASP A 182 12.24 -5.39 11.36
CA ASP A 182 12.38 -4.15 10.60
C ASP A 182 11.92 -4.40 9.15
N ILE A 183 10.71 -3.93 8.86
CA ILE A 183 10.04 -4.14 7.56
C ILE A 183 10.34 -3.03 6.55
N ARG A 184 11.26 -2.10 6.87
CA ARG A 184 11.67 -1.04 5.96
C ARG A 184 12.54 -1.59 4.82
N PRO A 185 12.54 -0.93 3.65
CA PRO A 185 13.48 -1.25 2.56
C PRO A 185 14.95 -1.08 2.99
N ASP A 186 15.86 -1.82 2.34
CA ASP A 186 17.31 -1.80 2.62
C ASP A 186 17.90 -0.39 2.67
N ALA A 187 17.57 0.45 1.69
CA ALA A 187 18.07 1.82 1.61
C ALA A 187 17.71 2.66 2.86
N GLU A 188 16.55 2.42 3.47
CA GLU A 188 16.13 3.09 4.71
C GLU A 188 16.91 2.55 5.91
N ARG A 189 17.04 1.22 6.02
CA ARG A 189 17.78 0.57 7.10
C ARG A 189 19.26 0.93 7.11
N ASP A 190 19.89 0.98 5.93
CA ASP A 190 21.28 1.39 5.77
C ASP A 190 21.50 2.85 6.19
N SER A 191 20.52 3.72 5.91
CA SER A 191 20.60 5.14 6.25
C SER A 191 20.32 5.41 7.73
N THR A 192 19.38 4.68 8.32
CA THR A 192 18.85 4.92 9.66
C THR A 192 18.61 3.57 10.38
N PRO A 193 19.69 2.87 10.79
CA PRO A 193 19.61 1.52 11.30
C PRO A 193 18.87 1.46 12.64
N LEU A 194 17.92 0.53 12.75
CA LEU A 194 17.21 0.29 14.00
C LEU A 194 18.11 -0.47 14.97
N THR A 195 18.47 0.15 16.09
CA THR A 195 19.31 -0.49 17.12
C THR A 195 18.48 -0.82 18.36
N LEU A 196 18.35 -2.12 18.67
CA LEU A 196 17.65 -2.63 19.85
C LEU A 196 18.62 -3.38 20.77
N ARG A 197 18.62 -3.07 22.07
CA ARG A 197 19.63 -3.63 23.00
C ARG A 197 19.28 -5.01 23.57
N ARG A 198 18.00 -5.38 23.60
CA ARG A 198 17.50 -6.52 24.40
C ARG A 198 16.63 -7.50 23.63
N VAL A 199 16.27 -7.17 22.40
CA VAL A 199 15.34 -7.94 21.59
C VAL A 199 15.99 -8.18 20.23
N GLU A 200 15.85 -9.41 19.74
CA GLU A 200 16.30 -9.79 18.41
C GLU A 200 15.58 -8.93 17.35
N CYS A 201 16.36 -8.34 16.45
CA CYS A 201 15.85 -7.59 15.30
C CYS A 201 16.10 -8.40 14.03
N LEU A 202 15.03 -8.84 13.37
CA LEU A 202 15.08 -9.48 12.07
C LEU A 202 14.91 -8.43 10.97
N GLU A 203 15.62 -8.60 9.87
CA GLU A 203 15.58 -7.70 8.73
C GLU A 203 14.80 -8.35 7.59
N ILE A 204 13.47 -8.17 7.58
CA ILE A 204 12.59 -8.73 6.55
C ILE A 204 11.77 -7.59 5.97
N PRO A 205 12.15 -7.03 4.81
CA PRO A 205 11.40 -5.97 4.17
C PRO A 205 9.93 -6.37 3.98
N PHE A 206 9.00 -5.40 4.07
CA PHE A 206 7.57 -5.71 4.05
C PHE A 206 7.11 -6.50 2.81
N TYR A 207 7.83 -6.37 1.70
CA TYR A 207 7.52 -7.06 0.45
C TYR A 207 7.92 -8.55 0.47
N GLU A 208 8.86 -8.94 1.32
CA GLU A 208 9.22 -10.35 1.58
C GLU A 208 8.46 -10.93 2.76
N LEU A 209 7.97 -10.06 3.66
CA LEU A 209 7.31 -10.45 4.90
C LEU A 209 6.18 -11.47 4.67
N GLN A 210 5.35 -11.27 3.65
CA GLN A 210 4.22 -12.18 3.40
C GLN A 210 4.64 -13.59 3.04
N ALA A 211 5.75 -13.75 2.31
CA ALA A 211 6.27 -15.06 1.94
C ALA A 211 6.99 -15.73 3.12
N GLN A 212 7.71 -14.94 3.93
CA GLN A 212 8.49 -15.46 5.04
C GLN A 212 7.65 -15.67 6.32
N ALA A 213 6.56 -14.94 6.51
CA ALA A 213 5.77 -14.96 7.74
C ALA A 213 5.23 -16.34 8.11
N GLU A 214 4.89 -17.18 7.13
CA GLU A 214 4.43 -18.55 7.40
C GLU A 214 5.54 -19.48 7.91
N SER A 215 6.79 -19.17 7.59
CA SER A 215 7.96 -19.94 8.04
C SER A 215 8.46 -19.52 9.42
N LEU A 216 8.00 -18.38 9.93
CA LEU A 216 8.43 -17.87 11.24
C LEU A 216 7.82 -18.70 12.39
N PRO A 217 8.63 -19.11 13.38
CA PRO A 217 8.13 -19.84 14.54
C PRO A 217 7.04 -19.08 15.32
N ALA A 218 5.92 -19.75 15.60
CA ALA A 218 4.81 -19.20 16.38
C ALA A 218 5.01 -19.28 17.91
N ASP A 219 6.23 -19.61 18.37
CA ASP A 219 6.61 -19.67 19.80
C ASP A 219 6.82 -18.28 20.43
N ARG A 220 6.91 -17.26 19.57
CA ARG A 220 7.16 -15.86 19.93
C ARG A 220 6.26 -14.93 19.14
N ARG A 221 6.18 -13.68 19.59
CA ARG A 221 5.45 -12.62 18.90
C ARG A 221 6.43 -11.73 18.11
N TYR A 222 6.10 -11.46 16.85
CA TYR A 222 6.89 -10.58 15.99
C TYR A 222 6.27 -9.20 15.92
N LEU A 223 7.02 -8.18 16.31
CA LEU A 223 6.58 -6.79 16.27
C LEU A 223 7.15 -6.11 15.03
N LEU A 224 6.29 -5.76 14.08
CA LEU A 224 6.69 -5.10 12.84
C LEU A 224 7.03 -3.63 13.11
N TYR A 225 8.15 -3.18 12.55
CA TYR A 225 8.62 -1.81 12.65
C TYR A 225 8.77 -1.15 11.28
N CYS A 226 8.23 0.07 11.17
CA CYS A 226 8.53 1.03 10.13
C CYS A 226 8.38 2.44 10.72
N ASP A 227 9.12 3.44 10.20
CA ASP A 227 9.22 4.79 10.78
C ASP A 227 7.85 5.41 11.14
N GLN A 228 6.92 5.42 10.20
CA GLN A 228 5.60 6.04 10.39
C GLN A 228 4.55 5.10 11.00
N GLY A 229 4.90 3.84 11.26
CA GLY A 229 3.97 2.81 11.76
C GLY A 229 2.80 2.44 10.82
N VAL A 230 2.70 3.06 9.63
CA VAL A 230 1.62 2.83 8.66
C VAL A 230 1.77 1.45 8.00
N MET A 231 2.95 1.15 7.44
CA MET A 231 3.22 -0.15 6.82
C MET A 231 3.12 -1.27 7.83
N SER A 232 3.65 -1.07 9.05
CA SER A 232 3.57 -2.06 10.12
C SER A 232 2.12 -2.42 10.44
N ARG A 233 1.24 -1.42 10.58
CA ARG A 233 -0.19 -1.64 10.82
C ARG A 233 -0.86 -2.40 9.67
N MET A 234 -0.61 -1.99 8.43
CA MET A 234 -1.19 -2.63 7.25
C MET A 234 -0.77 -4.09 7.14
N GLN A 235 0.52 -4.38 7.33
CA GLN A 235 1.06 -5.72 7.25
C GLN A 235 0.53 -6.62 8.37
N VAL A 236 0.41 -6.13 9.61
CA VAL A 236 -0.22 -6.90 10.71
C VAL A 236 -1.67 -7.24 10.38
N LEU A 237 -2.46 -6.29 9.85
CA LEU A 237 -3.85 -6.56 9.45
C LEU A 237 -3.93 -7.63 8.36
N HIS A 238 -3.07 -7.57 7.34
CA HIS A 238 -3.04 -8.56 6.28
C HIS A 238 -2.63 -9.96 6.80
N LEU A 239 -1.61 -10.04 7.67
CA LEU A 239 -1.17 -11.29 8.29
C LEU A 239 -2.29 -11.88 9.17
N LEU A 240 -3.01 -11.02 9.90
CA LEU A 240 -4.18 -11.41 10.67
C LEU A 240 -5.27 -12.00 9.78
N ASP A 241 -5.58 -11.39 8.64
CA ASP A 241 -6.58 -11.91 7.69
C ASP A 241 -6.22 -13.30 7.16
N ARG A 242 -4.92 -13.62 7.06
CA ARG A 242 -4.41 -14.96 6.74
C ARG A 242 -4.40 -15.95 7.92
N GLY A 243 -4.83 -15.52 9.10
CA GLY A 243 -4.89 -16.33 10.32
C GLY A 243 -3.63 -16.28 11.18
N LEU A 244 -2.62 -15.48 10.83
CA LEU A 244 -1.38 -15.34 11.59
C LEU A 244 -1.57 -14.29 12.70
N THR A 245 -1.81 -14.76 13.92
CA THR A 245 -2.18 -13.91 15.07
C THR A 245 -1.03 -13.49 15.98
N HIS A 246 0.18 -14.00 15.73
CA HIS A 246 1.37 -13.75 16.54
C HIS A 246 2.20 -12.54 16.06
N PHE A 247 1.57 -11.62 15.32
CA PHE A 247 2.19 -10.38 14.85
C PHE A 247 1.60 -9.15 15.57
N GLY A 248 2.44 -8.15 15.81
CA GLY A 248 2.08 -6.87 16.42
C GLY A 248 2.88 -5.72 15.83
N ILE A 249 2.77 -4.53 16.42
CA ILE A 249 3.40 -3.30 15.92
C ILE A 249 4.37 -2.77 16.98
N TYR A 250 5.57 -2.40 16.55
CA TYR A 250 6.51 -1.62 17.35
C TYR A 250 6.57 -0.17 16.84
N ARG A 251 6.39 0.81 17.73
CA ARG A 251 6.45 2.26 17.44
C ARG A 251 7.45 3.00 18.33
N GLY A 252 8.40 2.27 18.92
CA GLY A 252 9.22 2.76 20.01
C GLY A 252 10.62 3.25 19.66
N ALA A 253 10.91 3.49 18.38
CA ALA A 253 12.18 3.99 17.88
C ALA A 253 12.00 5.31 17.12
#